data_AF-A0A4R0SGX5-F1
#
_entry.id   AF-A0A4R0SGX5-F1
#
_cell.length_a   1.000
_cell.length_b   1.000
_cell.length_c   1.000
_cell.angle_alpha   90.00
_cell.angle_beta   90.00
_cell.angle_gamma   90.00
#
_symmetry.space_group_name_H-M   'P 1'
#
loop_
_entity.id
_entity.type
_entity.pdbx_description
1 polymer ?
#
loop_
_entity_poly.entity_id
_entity_poly.type
_entity_poly.pdbx_seq_one_letter_code
_entity_poly.pdbx_strand_id
1 'polypeptide(L)'
;MTMPDSVSGVAGKPRDVNYDLLRVVAMCLVIGVHVINNYMPVKMTLAGSAEVTRSVLFALFMVCNPLFIMVSGRFNLTFDAAQGAGRPRPNGLAPYVRYYYKRFISLIVPYLLYAGGMGFVAYLVIDHRSVGGAVSGTLFDLFSGYDDSVYWFVFMLAGFVLATPFLAAMMRTIGRSGAWLLVGLAAAVAAAEHICDLVGYPLTFLQSFPWRGLLIYYLLGFVLEYYPPSARIRRGVYALAPFALAWTVATPYLFAGQQMQVGRTVTVAFAMVVMATFLFFRYDVHITSARVRKAIIWLAGYSYTIYLVHSPLSKVLIGPRIPVPTDGWSYAGISVLMFGATLLAALLFAVIADTVVLKPVQRLLRKVRL
;
A
#
# COMPACT_ATOMS: atom_id res chain seq x y z
N MET A 1 8.63 28.28 -9.53
CA MET A 1 7.69 27.16 -9.26
C MET A 1 8.45 26.08 -8.47
N THR A 2 8.43 26.17 -7.14
CA THR A 2 9.27 25.35 -6.23
C THR A 2 8.64 23.99 -5.95
N MET A 3 9.33 22.91 -6.29
CA MET A 3 8.93 21.52 -6.03
C MET A 3 8.72 21.27 -4.51
N PRO A 4 7.80 20.39 -4.10
CA PRO A 4 7.64 20.01 -2.70
C PRO A 4 8.81 19.13 -2.23
N ASP A 5 9.52 19.57 -1.19
CA ASP A 5 10.58 18.84 -0.48
C ASP A 5 10.04 17.65 0.35
N SER A 6 9.21 16.79 -0.20
CA SER A 6 8.72 15.59 0.49
C SER A 6 9.46 14.30 0.13
N VAL A 7 10.50 14.35 -0.72
CA VAL A 7 11.42 13.22 -0.95
C VAL A 7 12.81 13.73 -1.33
N SER A 8 13.41 14.60 -0.51
CA SER A 8 14.82 14.95 -0.69
C SER A 8 15.66 13.72 -0.32
N GLY A 9 16.17 13.03 -1.33
CA GLY A 9 17.42 12.29 -1.18
C GLY A 9 18.48 13.22 -0.60
N VAL A 10 19.45 12.65 0.11
CA VAL A 10 20.65 13.36 0.56
C VAL A 10 21.12 14.28 -0.58
N ALA A 11 21.37 15.55 -0.26
CA ALA A 11 21.76 16.57 -1.23
C ALA A 11 22.79 16.00 -2.24
N GLY A 12 22.43 16.02 -3.53
CA GLY A 12 23.29 15.54 -4.62
C GLY A 12 22.95 14.17 -5.23
N LYS A 13 22.06 13.34 -4.66
CA LYS A 13 21.61 12.11 -5.34
C LYS A 13 20.40 12.37 -6.26
N PRO A 14 20.46 11.99 -7.56
CA PRO A 14 19.32 12.13 -8.47
C PRO A 14 18.14 11.30 -7.96
N ARG A 15 16.95 11.90 -7.97
CA ARG A 15 15.69 11.23 -7.61
C ARG A 15 15.52 9.96 -8.45
N ASP A 16 15.39 8.82 -7.77
CA ASP A 16 15.21 7.51 -8.37
C ASP A 16 13.74 7.35 -8.83
N VAL A 17 13.56 7.37 -10.15
CA VAL A 17 12.26 7.35 -10.81
C VAL A 17 11.57 6.00 -10.67
N ASN A 18 12.32 4.92 -10.47
CA ASN A 18 11.75 3.58 -10.39
C ASN A 18 10.91 3.42 -9.12
N TYR A 19 11.27 4.10 -8.03
CA TYR A 19 10.43 4.17 -6.84
C TYR A 19 9.18 5.03 -7.03
N ASP A 20 9.27 6.12 -7.80
CA ASP A 20 8.09 6.91 -8.16
C ASP A 20 7.15 6.08 -9.06
N LEU A 21 7.71 5.31 -10.00
CA LEU A 21 6.96 4.39 -10.83
C LEU A 21 6.27 3.31 -9.98
N LEU A 22 6.98 2.69 -9.04
CA LEU A 22 6.40 1.72 -8.11
C LEU A 22 5.22 2.29 -7.32
N ARG A 23 5.31 3.55 -6.87
CA ARG A 23 4.20 4.23 -6.19
C ARG A 23 3.01 4.47 -7.11
N VAL A 24 3.27 4.87 -8.36
CA VAL A 24 2.20 5.05 -9.38
C VAL A 24 1.54 3.72 -9.70
N VAL A 25 2.32 2.66 -9.91
CA VAL A 25 1.81 1.30 -10.16
C VAL A 25 0.97 0.85 -8.98
N ALA A 26 1.50 0.91 -7.75
CA ALA A 26 0.76 0.51 -6.56
C ALA A 26 -0.54 1.32 -6.40
N MET A 27 -0.51 2.64 -6.62
CA MET A 27 -1.69 3.51 -6.60
C MET A 27 -2.74 3.06 -7.63
N CYS A 28 -2.35 2.80 -8.87
CA CYS A 28 -3.26 2.30 -9.89
C CYS A 28 -3.84 0.94 -9.50
N LEU A 29 -3.02 0.02 -8.98
CA LEU A 29 -3.50 -1.29 -8.54
C LEU A 29 -4.47 -1.19 -7.35
N VAL A 30 -4.28 -0.22 -6.43
CA VAL A 30 -5.26 0.06 -5.35
C VAL A 30 -6.60 0.51 -5.92
N ILE A 31 -6.60 1.46 -6.86
CA ILE A 31 -7.85 1.90 -7.50
C ILE A 31 -8.52 0.71 -8.17
N GLY A 32 -7.72 -0.11 -8.87
CA GLY A 32 -8.14 -1.39 -9.43
C GLY A 32 -8.88 -2.22 -8.38
N VAL A 33 -8.23 -2.61 -7.28
CA VAL A 33 -8.84 -3.52 -6.29
C VAL A 33 -10.20 -3.02 -5.80
N HIS A 34 -10.32 -1.73 -5.51
CA HIS A 34 -11.55 -1.16 -5.00
C HIS A 34 -12.65 -1.08 -6.06
N VAL A 35 -12.31 -0.79 -7.31
CA VAL A 35 -13.26 -0.81 -8.44
C VAL A 35 -13.87 -2.20 -8.64
N ILE A 36 -13.04 -3.25 -8.65
CA ILE A 36 -13.53 -4.61 -8.92
C ILE A 36 -14.25 -5.19 -7.70
N ASN A 37 -13.82 -4.89 -6.48
CA ASN A 37 -14.33 -5.55 -5.28
C ASN A 37 -15.42 -4.78 -4.51
N ASN A 38 -15.40 -3.45 -4.53
CA ASN A 38 -16.24 -2.65 -3.63
C ASN A 38 -17.37 -1.89 -4.35
N TYR A 39 -17.35 -1.79 -5.69
CA TYR A 39 -18.30 -0.93 -6.43
C TYR A 39 -19.07 -1.59 -7.56
N MET A 40 -18.68 -2.78 -7.99
CA MET A 40 -19.62 -3.70 -8.61
C MET A 40 -20.25 -4.48 -7.45
N PRO A 41 -21.57 -4.37 -7.22
CA PRO A 41 -22.12 -4.13 -5.89
C PRO A 41 -21.68 -5.14 -4.84
N VAL A 42 -21.40 -4.64 -3.62
CA VAL A 42 -21.39 -5.40 -2.35
C VAL A 42 -22.71 -6.18 -2.11
N LYS A 43 -23.70 -6.04 -3.00
CA LYS A 43 -25.00 -6.72 -3.01
C LYS A 43 -25.29 -7.52 -4.28
N MET A 44 -24.34 -7.67 -5.20
CA MET A 44 -24.53 -8.49 -6.40
C MET A 44 -23.78 -9.80 -6.27
N THR A 45 -24.54 -10.88 -6.18
CA THR A 45 -24.04 -12.23 -6.35
C THR A 45 -23.62 -12.39 -7.81
N LEU A 46 -22.33 -12.19 -8.08
CA LEU A 46 -21.77 -12.53 -9.38
C LEU A 46 -21.73 -14.05 -9.51
N ALA A 47 -22.05 -14.55 -10.70
CA ALA A 47 -22.02 -15.96 -11.04
C ALA A 47 -21.30 -16.18 -12.38
N GLY A 48 -20.87 -17.42 -12.61
CA GLY A 48 -20.25 -17.82 -13.87
C GLY A 48 -18.98 -17.03 -14.19
N SER A 49 -18.83 -16.63 -15.46
CA SER A 49 -17.61 -16.02 -15.97
C SER A 49 -17.28 -14.67 -15.31
N ALA A 50 -18.27 -13.90 -14.88
CA ALA A 50 -18.06 -12.61 -14.22
C ALA A 50 -17.35 -12.74 -12.86
N GLU A 51 -17.72 -13.75 -12.07
CA GLU A 51 -17.09 -14.01 -10.78
C GLU A 51 -15.65 -14.53 -10.94
N VAL A 52 -15.41 -15.36 -11.96
CA VAL A 52 -14.04 -15.80 -12.32
C VAL A 52 -13.18 -14.59 -12.72
N THR A 53 -13.70 -13.72 -13.59
CA THR A 53 -12.99 -12.49 -14.00
C THR A 53 -12.69 -11.61 -12.78
N ARG A 54 -13.67 -11.37 -11.90
CA ARG A 54 -13.46 -10.62 -10.66
C ARG A 54 -12.36 -11.21 -9.80
N SER A 55 -12.40 -12.52 -9.55
CA SER A 55 -11.43 -13.20 -8.69
C SER A 55 -10.00 -13.13 -9.25
N VAL A 56 -9.83 -13.29 -10.56
CA VAL A 56 -8.52 -13.13 -11.24
C VAL A 56 -8.01 -11.70 -11.12
N LEU A 57 -8.85 -10.72 -11.46
CA LEU A 57 -8.50 -9.30 -11.38
C LEU A 57 -8.17 -8.90 -9.93
N PHE A 58 -8.94 -9.35 -8.96
CA PHE A 58 -8.68 -9.10 -7.55
C PHE A 58 -7.31 -9.61 -7.12
N ALA A 59 -6.94 -10.84 -7.49
CA ALA A 59 -5.62 -11.40 -7.19
C ALA A 59 -4.49 -10.57 -7.81
N LEU A 60 -4.65 -10.12 -9.06
CA LEU A 60 -3.68 -9.24 -9.73
C LEU A 60 -3.55 -7.87 -9.04
N PHE A 61 -4.68 -7.24 -8.72
CA PHE A 61 -4.69 -5.88 -8.18
C PHE A 61 -4.30 -5.82 -6.70
N MET A 62 -4.54 -6.87 -5.92
CA MET A 62 -4.16 -6.92 -4.50
C MET A 62 -2.64 -6.83 -4.25
N VAL A 63 -1.81 -6.97 -5.29
CA VAL A 63 -0.36 -6.77 -5.22
C VAL A 63 -0.03 -5.35 -4.74
N CYS A 64 -0.96 -4.41 -4.91
CA CYS A 64 -0.87 -3.02 -4.51
C CYS A 64 -0.45 -2.79 -3.05
N ASN A 65 -1.06 -3.53 -2.10
CA ASN A 65 -0.88 -3.29 -0.67
C ASN A 65 0.54 -3.67 -0.25
N PRO A 66 1.02 -4.92 -0.49
CA PRO A 66 2.40 -5.27 -0.25
C PRO A 66 3.42 -4.36 -0.95
N LEU A 67 3.18 -3.93 -2.20
CA LEU A 67 4.09 -3.00 -2.88
C LEU A 67 4.22 -1.67 -2.15
N PHE A 68 3.11 -1.06 -1.72
CA PHE A 68 3.16 0.17 -0.92
C PHE A 68 3.92 -0.03 0.40
N ILE A 69 3.71 -1.18 1.04
CA ILE A 69 4.39 -1.52 2.30
C ILE A 69 5.89 -1.68 2.06
N MET A 70 6.31 -2.38 0.99
CA MET A 70 7.71 -2.54 0.62
C MET A 70 8.38 -1.19 0.33
N VAL A 71 7.73 -0.33 -0.44
CA VAL A 71 8.23 1.02 -0.72
C VAL A 71 8.34 1.84 0.58
N SER A 72 7.36 1.74 1.47
CA SER A 72 7.40 2.42 2.77
C SER A 72 8.57 1.93 3.63
N GLY A 73 8.73 0.61 3.77
CA GLY A 73 9.79 -0.01 4.54
C GLY A 73 11.17 0.34 4.02
N ARG A 74 11.35 0.30 2.70
CA ARG A 74 12.57 0.76 2.02
C ARG A 74 13.00 2.17 2.43
N PHE A 75 12.07 3.12 2.54
CA PHE A 75 12.39 4.51 2.87
C PHE A 75 12.44 4.81 4.37
N ASN A 76 11.74 4.02 5.19
CA ASN A 76 11.63 4.28 6.62
C ASN A 76 12.71 3.54 7.42
N LEU A 77 13.06 2.31 7.05
CA LEU A 77 14.08 1.50 7.73
C LEU A 77 15.51 2.02 7.53
N THR A 78 15.67 3.09 6.78
CA THR A 78 16.94 3.86 6.68
C THR A 78 17.10 4.87 7.82
N PHE A 79 16.14 4.94 8.74
CA PHE A 79 16.23 5.77 9.92
C PHE A 79 17.54 5.50 10.66
N ASP A 80 18.30 6.57 10.85
CA ASP A 80 19.54 6.54 11.59
C ASP A 80 19.53 7.60 12.70
N ALA A 81 19.35 7.13 13.93
CA ALA A 81 19.44 7.97 15.12
C ALA A 81 20.84 8.61 15.29
N ALA A 82 21.89 8.01 14.73
CA ALA A 82 23.25 8.53 14.81
C ALA A 82 23.57 9.60 13.75
N GLN A 83 22.66 9.91 12.82
CA GLN A 83 22.89 10.84 11.71
C GLN A 83 24.25 10.67 11.02
N GLY A 84 24.48 9.53 10.37
CA GLY A 84 25.59 9.37 9.44
C GLY A 84 26.96 9.25 10.11
N ALA A 85 27.85 8.55 9.43
CA ALA A 85 29.23 8.31 9.86
C ALA A 85 29.90 9.61 10.39
N GLY A 86 30.25 9.62 11.69
CA GLY A 86 31.19 10.59 12.27
C GLY A 86 30.61 11.70 13.16
N ARG A 87 29.29 11.80 13.38
CA ARG A 87 28.75 12.73 14.41
C ARG A 87 28.49 11.99 15.73
N PRO A 88 28.85 12.58 16.89
CA PRO A 88 28.54 11.99 18.18
C PRO A 88 27.02 11.77 18.26
N ARG A 89 26.61 10.59 18.75
CA ARG A 89 25.19 10.26 18.98
C ARG A 89 24.54 11.45 19.69
N PRO A 90 23.49 12.06 19.12
CA PRO A 90 22.73 13.06 19.86
C PRO A 90 22.22 12.36 21.12
N ASN A 91 22.69 12.78 22.30
CA ASN A 91 22.12 12.30 23.55
C ASN A 91 20.65 12.73 23.59
N GLY A 92 19.73 11.78 23.82
CA GLY A 92 18.30 12.06 24.04
C GLY A 92 17.35 11.69 22.89
N LEU A 93 16.07 12.04 23.07
CA LEU A 93 14.95 11.60 22.23
C LEU A 93 14.78 12.41 20.92
N ALA A 94 15.59 13.46 20.70
CA ALA A 94 15.41 14.41 19.59
C ALA A 94 15.38 13.77 18.19
N PRO A 95 16.24 12.78 17.84
CA PRO A 95 16.17 12.12 16.53
C PRO A 95 14.85 11.37 16.30
N TYR A 96 14.30 10.78 17.37
CA TYR A 96 13.03 10.05 17.35
C TYR A 96 11.85 11.02 17.20
N VAL A 97 11.84 12.10 17.98
CA VAL A 97 10.81 13.16 17.89
C VAL A 97 10.78 13.74 16.48
N ARG A 98 11.94 14.07 15.91
CA ARG A 98 12.04 14.57 14.52
C ARG A 98 11.52 13.56 13.50
N TYR A 99 11.84 12.29 13.67
CA TYR A 99 11.32 11.23 12.82
C TYR A 99 9.80 11.16 12.89
N TYR A 100 9.23 11.02 14.09
CA TYR A 100 7.77 10.91 14.25
C TYR A 100 7.04 12.17 13.80
N TYR A 101 7.57 13.35 14.06
CA TYR A 101 6.96 14.60 13.61
C TYR A 101 6.92 14.69 12.08
N LYS A 102 8.01 14.33 11.40
CA LYS A 102 8.04 14.28 9.93
C LYS A 102 6.98 13.31 9.40
N ARG A 103 6.81 12.16 10.05
CA ARG A 103 5.81 11.15 9.65
C ARG A 103 4.39 11.59 9.95
N PHE A 104 4.15 12.23 11.08
CA PHE A 104 2.88 12.85 11.43
C PHE A 104 2.44 13.84 10.34
N ILE A 105 3.31 14.76 9.93
CA ILE A 105 3.02 15.72 8.85
C ILE A 105 2.77 15.03 7.50
N SER A 106 3.53 13.98 7.17
CA SER A 106 3.45 13.34 5.86
C SER A 106 2.34 12.31 5.72
N LEU A 107 1.89 11.72 6.83
CA LEU A 107 0.94 10.59 6.85
C LEU A 107 -0.36 10.97 7.55
N ILE A 108 -0.27 11.41 8.81
CA ILE A 108 -1.44 11.63 9.66
C ILE A 108 -2.19 12.92 9.25
N VAL A 109 -1.48 14.01 8.95
CA VAL A 109 -2.12 15.27 8.54
C VAL A 109 -2.98 15.12 7.28
N PRO A 110 -2.49 14.57 6.14
CA PRO A 110 -3.36 14.33 4.98
C PRO A 110 -4.52 13.38 5.29
N TYR A 111 -4.28 12.34 6.10
CA TYR A 111 -5.33 11.42 6.51
C TYR A 111 -6.47 12.13 7.26
N LEU A 112 -6.14 12.92 8.29
CA LEU A 112 -7.15 13.68 9.04
C LEU A 112 -7.89 14.70 8.16
N LEU A 113 -7.16 15.41 7.28
CA LEU A 113 -7.76 16.41 6.41
C LEU A 113 -8.73 15.79 5.39
N TYR A 114 -8.31 14.70 4.74
CA TYR A 114 -9.08 14.15 3.63
C TYR A 114 -10.03 13.04 4.07
N ALA A 115 -9.56 12.02 4.77
CA ALA A 115 -10.44 10.97 5.27
C ALA A 115 -11.41 11.54 6.33
N GLY A 116 -10.90 12.35 7.26
CA GLY A 116 -11.75 13.02 8.25
C GLY A 116 -12.70 14.04 7.63
N GLY A 117 -12.19 14.89 6.74
CA GLY A 117 -13.03 15.88 6.05
C GLY A 117 -14.15 15.25 5.20
N MET A 118 -13.83 14.21 4.42
CA MET A 118 -14.85 13.50 3.63
C MET A 118 -15.82 12.72 4.51
N GLY A 119 -15.36 12.08 5.59
CA GLY A 119 -16.24 11.42 6.56
C GLY A 119 -17.23 12.40 7.19
N PHE A 120 -16.74 13.57 7.60
CA PHE A 120 -17.58 14.63 8.15
C PHE A 120 -18.62 15.11 7.14
N VAL A 121 -18.22 15.36 5.90
CA VAL A 121 -19.15 15.76 4.83
C VAL A 121 -20.15 14.65 4.53
N ALA A 122 -19.73 13.39 4.51
CA ALA A 122 -20.64 12.25 4.31
C ALA A 122 -21.69 12.20 5.42
N TYR A 123 -21.28 12.29 6.69
CA TYR A 123 -22.23 12.26 7.79
C TYR A 123 -23.18 13.45 7.82
N LEU A 124 -22.69 14.65 7.51
CA LEU A 124 -23.49 15.87 7.55
C LEU A 124 -24.44 15.98 6.35
N VAL A 125 -23.94 15.71 5.14
CA VAL A 125 -24.64 16.01 3.88
C VAL A 125 -25.36 14.79 3.32
N ILE A 126 -24.79 13.59 3.44
CA ILE A 126 -25.35 12.36 2.86
C ILE A 126 -26.25 11.65 3.88
N ASP A 127 -25.75 11.45 5.10
CA ASP A 127 -26.53 10.79 6.17
C ASP A 127 -27.48 11.76 6.91
N HIS A 128 -27.42 13.07 6.58
CA HIS A 128 -28.23 14.12 7.20
C HIS A 128 -28.16 14.14 8.74
N ARG A 129 -27.01 13.77 9.32
CA ARG A 129 -26.81 13.83 10.78
C ARG A 129 -26.68 15.27 11.25
N SER A 130 -26.98 15.51 12.53
CA SER A 130 -26.65 16.78 13.17
C SER A 130 -25.14 17.04 13.13
N VAL A 131 -24.72 18.31 13.23
CA VAL A 131 -23.29 18.66 13.28
C VAL A 131 -22.55 17.87 14.37
N GLY A 132 -23.14 17.77 15.56
CA GLY A 132 -22.59 16.96 16.66
C GLY A 132 -22.46 15.49 16.30
N GLY A 133 -23.48 14.91 15.66
CA GLY A 133 -23.46 13.52 15.18
C GLY A 133 -22.44 13.27 14.08
N ALA A 134 -22.21 14.23 13.20
CA ALA A 134 -21.20 14.15 12.14
C ALA A 134 -19.78 14.24 12.73
N VAL A 135 -19.55 15.11 13.72
CA VAL A 135 -18.27 15.17 14.44
C VAL A 135 -18.01 13.86 15.18
N SER A 136 -18.96 13.37 15.97
CA SER A 136 -18.78 12.14 16.76
C SER A 136 -18.59 10.91 15.86
N GLY A 137 -19.37 10.80 14.79
CA GLY A 137 -19.24 9.71 13.81
C GLY A 137 -17.89 9.73 13.11
N THR A 138 -17.43 10.90 12.68
CA THR A 138 -16.13 11.06 12.03
C THR A 138 -14.98 10.71 12.97
N LEU A 139 -15.04 11.18 14.22
CA LEU A 139 -14.03 10.87 15.23
C LEU A 139 -14.02 9.37 15.53
N PHE A 140 -15.18 8.75 15.67
CA PHE A 140 -15.29 7.30 15.84
C PHE A 140 -14.55 6.60 14.69
N ASP A 141 -14.96 6.81 13.44
CA ASP A 141 -14.38 6.14 12.28
C ASP A 141 -12.87 6.38 12.07
N LEU A 142 -12.39 7.58 12.41
CA LEU A 142 -10.96 7.92 12.35
C LEU A 142 -10.11 7.11 13.33
N PHE A 143 -10.69 6.58 14.42
CA PHE A 143 -9.96 5.87 15.48
C PHE A 143 -10.38 4.41 15.67
N SER A 144 -11.64 4.04 15.43
CA SER A 144 -12.14 2.66 15.47
C SER A 144 -12.07 1.96 14.13
N GLY A 145 -11.77 2.70 13.06
CA GLY A 145 -11.79 2.24 11.69
C GLY A 145 -13.18 2.33 11.08
N TYR A 146 -13.24 2.88 9.87
CA TYR A 146 -14.45 2.85 9.04
C TYR A 146 -14.89 1.40 8.82
N ASP A 147 -16.18 1.11 9.05
CA ASP A 147 -16.81 -0.21 8.80
C ASP A 147 -16.58 -0.73 7.37
N ASP A 148 -16.26 0.16 6.42
CA ASP A 148 -16.14 -0.13 4.99
C ASP A 148 -14.68 -0.03 4.46
N SER A 149 -13.71 -0.35 5.33
CA SER A 149 -12.38 -0.95 5.09
C SER A 149 -11.49 -0.44 3.93
N VAL A 150 -11.37 0.88 3.75
CA VAL A 150 -10.34 1.44 2.83
C VAL A 150 -9.13 1.97 3.60
N TYR A 151 -9.36 2.54 4.79
CA TYR A 151 -8.32 3.21 5.56
C TYR A 151 -7.55 2.30 6.51
N TRP A 152 -7.92 1.02 6.62
CA TRP A 152 -7.24 0.04 7.48
C TRP A 152 -5.72 0.01 7.23
N PHE A 153 -5.33 0.19 5.96
CA PHE A 153 -3.94 0.25 5.53
C PHE A 153 -3.16 1.38 6.20
N VAL A 154 -3.78 2.53 6.42
CA VAL A 154 -3.14 3.69 7.06
C VAL A 154 -2.84 3.38 8.53
N PHE A 155 -3.76 2.72 9.24
CA PHE A 155 -3.54 2.31 10.64
C PHE A 155 -2.39 1.32 10.75
N MET A 156 -2.37 0.30 9.89
CA MET A 156 -1.27 -0.66 9.82
C MET A 156 0.06 0.05 9.52
N LEU A 157 0.09 0.95 8.53
CA LEU A 157 1.29 1.68 8.16
C LEU A 157 1.77 2.59 9.30
N ALA A 158 0.85 3.21 10.04
CA ALA A 158 1.18 3.97 11.24
C ALA A 158 1.86 3.09 12.29
N GLY A 159 1.34 1.87 12.52
CA GLY A 159 1.98 0.87 13.38
C GLY A 159 3.42 0.52 12.95
N PHE A 160 3.64 0.28 11.65
CA PHE A 160 5.01 0.02 11.14
C PHE A 160 5.93 1.23 11.29
N VAL A 161 5.40 2.44 11.08
CA VAL A 161 6.15 3.69 11.26
C VAL A 161 6.55 3.87 12.72
N LEU A 162 5.68 3.55 13.69
CA LEU A 162 5.97 3.54 15.12
C LEU A 162 7.07 2.53 15.48
N ALA A 163 7.04 1.33 14.90
CA ALA A 163 8.06 0.30 15.13
C ALA A 163 9.40 0.60 14.42
N THR A 164 9.42 1.51 13.45
CA THR A 164 10.56 1.69 12.54
C THR A 164 11.90 1.97 13.21
N PRO A 165 12.02 2.84 14.23
CA PRO A 165 13.32 3.11 14.83
C PRO A 165 14.00 1.86 15.42
N PHE A 166 13.20 0.94 15.96
CA PHE A 166 13.66 -0.33 16.52
C PHE A 166 14.00 -1.33 15.41
N LEU A 167 13.09 -1.47 14.43
CA LEU A 167 13.31 -2.35 13.27
C LEU A 167 14.55 -1.93 12.46
N ALA A 168 14.76 -0.63 12.26
CA ALA A 168 15.92 -0.10 11.55
C ALA A 168 17.23 -0.37 12.30
N ALA A 169 17.22 -0.34 13.63
CA ALA A 169 18.37 -0.74 14.43
C ALA A 169 18.65 -2.25 14.29
N MET A 170 17.61 -3.08 14.42
CA MET A 170 17.70 -4.54 14.26
C MET A 170 18.22 -4.95 12.87
N MET A 171 17.65 -4.40 11.79
CA MET A 171 18.04 -4.75 10.43
C MET A 171 19.51 -4.41 10.15
N ARG A 172 20.06 -3.37 10.81
CA ARG A 172 21.48 -3.01 10.70
C ARG A 172 22.39 -3.96 11.48
N THR A 173 21.97 -4.42 12.65
CA THR A 173 22.79 -5.33 13.47
C THR A 173 22.84 -6.75 12.91
N ILE A 174 21.72 -7.28 12.42
CA ILE A 174 21.67 -8.65 11.86
C ILE A 174 22.35 -8.77 10.48
N GLY A 175 22.53 -7.65 9.79
CA GLY A 175 23.20 -7.58 8.49
C GLY A 175 22.54 -8.43 7.40
N ARG A 176 23.32 -8.74 6.35
CA ARG A 176 22.81 -9.46 5.16
C ARG A 176 22.28 -10.85 5.48
N SER A 177 23.08 -11.66 6.18
CA SER A 177 22.75 -13.07 6.44
C SER A 177 21.54 -13.18 7.36
N GLY A 178 21.49 -12.39 8.43
CA GLY A 178 20.35 -12.38 9.35
C GLY A 178 19.08 -11.85 8.69
N ALA A 179 19.17 -10.84 7.82
CA ALA A 179 18.03 -10.32 7.09
C ALA A 179 17.41 -11.37 6.14
N TRP A 180 18.23 -12.11 5.40
CA TRP A 180 17.74 -13.18 4.53
C TRP A 180 17.26 -14.41 5.30
N LEU A 181 17.89 -14.74 6.44
CA LEU A 181 17.38 -15.77 7.35
C LEU A 181 15.99 -15.41 7.88
N LEU A 182 15.78 -14.15 8.29
CA LEU A 182 14.48 -13.67 8.77
C LEU A 182 13.40 -13.78 7.69
N VAL A 183 13.70 -13.35 6.47
CA VAL A 183 12.78 -13.49 5.32
C VAL A 183 12.50 -14.97 5.02
N GLY A 184 13.53 -15.82 5.05
CA GLY A 184 13.40 -17.26 4.82
C GLY A 184 12.53 -17.95 5.88
N LEU A 185 12.72 -17.63 7.17
CA LEU A 185 11.92 -18.17 8.26
C LEU A 185 10.46 -17.71 8.17
N ALA A 186 10.22 -16.44 7.88
CA ALA A 186 8.86 -15.94 7.70
C ALA A 186 8.16 -16.60 6.51
N ALA A 187 8.88 -16.82 5.41
CA ALA A 187 8.35 -17.57 4.27
C ALA A 187 8.09 -19.04 4.63
N ALA A 188 8.98 -19.70 5.38
CA ALA A 188 8.76 -21.09 5.81
C ALA A 188 7.53 -21.22 6.74
N VAL A 189 7.37 -20.29 7.69
CA VAL A 189 6.19 -20.23 8.56
C VAL A 189 4.91 -20.01 7.74
N ALA A 190 4.92 -19.04 6.82
CA ALA A 190 3.77 -18.78 5.96
C ALA A 190 3.45 -19.95 5.02
N ALA A 191 4.45 -20.69 4.54
CA ALA A 191 4.25 -21.90 3.75
C ALA A 191 3.64 -23.03 4.59
N ALA A 192 4.16 -23.26 5.79
CA ALA A 192 3.64 -24.28 6.70
C ALA A 192 2.19 -23.99 7.10
N GLU A 193 1.90 -22.74 7.49
CA GLU A 193 0.54 -22.28 7.79
C GLU A 193 -0.38 -22.53 6.58
N HIS A 194 0.04 -22.10 5.39
CA HIS A 194 -0.77 -22.26 4.18
C HIS A 194 -1.04 -23.73 3.81
N ILE A 195 -0.03 -24.60 3.85
CA ILE A 195 -0.16 -26.03 3.54
C ILE A 195 -1.08 -26.71 4.56
N CYS A 196 -0.93 -26.41 5.83
CA CYS A 196 -1.73 -27.03 6.88
C CYS A 196 -3.19 -26.54 6.86
N ASP A 197 -3.42 -25.25 6.56
CA ASP A 197 -4.77 -24.69 6.34
C ASP A 197 -5.47 -25.36 5.13
N LEU A 198 -4.73 -25.66 4.06
CA LEU A 198 -5.26 -26.34 2.88
C LEU A 198 -5.79 -27.75 3.18
N VAL A 199 -5.17 -28.44 4.13
CA VAL A 199 -5.52 -29.81 4.54
C VAL A 199 -6.49 -29.81 5.74
N GLY A 200 -6.91 -28.63 6.21
CA GLY A 200 -7.88 -28.48 7.30
C GLY A 200 -7.30 -28.60 8.71
N TYR A 201 -5.98 -28.48 8.87
CA TYR A 201 -5.28 -28.57 10.16
C TYR A 201 -4.57 -27.25 10.51
N PRO A 202 -5.30 -26.19 10.92
CA PRO A 202 -4.69 -24.88 11.15
C PRO A 202 -3.64 -24.91 12.26
N LEU A 203 -2.42 -24.47 11.96
CA LEU A 203 -1.32 -24.38 12.93
C LEU A 203 -1.43 -23.11 13.76
N THR A 204 -2.39 -23.07 14.68
CA THR A 204 -2.72 -21.88 15.49
C THR A 204 -1.52 -21.30 16.24
N PHE A 205 -0.56 -22.12 16.69
CA PHE A 205 0.64 -21.62 17.38
C PHE A 205 1.52 -20.74 16.48
N LEU A 206 1.51 -20.93 15.15
CA LEU A 206 2.24 -20.09 14.20
C LEU A 206 1.62 -18.69 14.07
N GLN A 207 0.38 -18.50 14.50
CA GLN A 207 -0.25 -17.18 14.52
C GLN A 207 0.47 -16.21 15.46
N SER A 208 1.14 -16.74 16.49
CA SER A 208 1.95 -15.98 17.45
C SER A 208 3.36 -15.66 16.94
N PHE A 209 3.73 -16.08 15.72
CA PHE A 209 5.03 -15.80 15.17
C PHE A 209 5.21 -14.28 14.92
N PRO A 210 6.23 -13.62 15.52
CA PRO A 210 6.33 -12.14 15.50
C PRO A 210 6.45 -11.52 14.10
N TRP A 211 6.94 -12.28 13.12
CA TRP A 211 7.20 -11.80 11.76
C TRP A 211 6.16 -12.28 10.75
N ARG A 212 4.99 -12.71 11.25
CA ARG A 212 3.82 -13.07 10.45
C ARG A 212 3.14 -11.81 9.88
N GLY A 213 2.37 -11.99 8.81
CA GLY A 213 1.50 -10.94 8.28
C GLY A 213 2.24 -9.91 7.43
N LEU A 214 1.63 -8.74 7.26
CA LEU A 214 2.07 -7.75 6.29
C LEU A 214 3.38 -7.03 6.67
N LEU A 215 3.84 -7.15 7.92
CA LEU A 215 5.12 -6.61 8.38
C LEU A 215 6.29 -7.18 7.56
N ILE A 216 6.20 -8.44 7.10
CA ILE A 216 7.29 -9.04 6.33
C ILE A 216 7.56 -8.29 5.02
N TYR A 217 6.53 -7.74 4.37
CA TYR A 217 6.70 -6.93 3.17
C TYR A 217 7.44 -5.62 3.47
N TYR A 218 7.24 -5.06 4.66
CA TYR A 218 7.92 -3.84 5.09
C TYR A 218 9.42 -4.09 5.18
N LEU A 219 9.80 -5.22 5.78
CA LEU A 219 11.20 -5.65 5.86
C LEU A 219 11.74 -6.05 4.48
N LEU A 220 10.96 -6.80 3.69
CA LEU A 220 11.37 -7.30 2.38
C LEU A 220 11.74 -6.17 1.42
N GLY A 221 10.99 -5.05 1.41
CA GLY A 221 11.34 -3.88 0.61
C GLY A 221 12.71 -3.28 0.95
N PHE A 222 13.12 -3.34 2.22
CA PHE A 222 14.47 -2.97 2.64
C PHE A 222 15.50 -4.03 2.21
N VAL A 223 15.23 -5.32 2.47
CA VAL A 223 16.15 -6.42 2.15
C VAL A 223 16.46 -6.46 0.65
N LEU A 224 15.46 -6.35 -0.22
CA LEU A 224 15.65 -6.43 -1.66
C LEU A 224 16.46 -5.27 -2.24
N GLU A 225 16.44 -4.10 -1.59
CA GLU A 225 17.30 -2.99 -2.02
C GLU A 225 18.72 -3.15 -1.50
N TYR A 226 18.89 -3.36 -0.19
CA TYR A 226 20.19 -3.30 0.46
C TYR A 226 21.01 -4.58 0.23
N TYR A 227 20.32 -5.70 0.00
CA TYR A 227 20.91 -7.01 -0.23
C TYR A 227 20.31 -7.65 -1.50
N PRO A 228 20.47 -7.00 -2.67
CA PRO A 228 19.75 -7.39 -3.86
C PRO A 228 20.10 -8.82 -4.30
N PRO A 229 19.11 -9.60 -4.75
CA PRO A 229 19.35 -10.92 -5.32
C PRO A 229 20.13 -10.81 -6.64
N SER A 230 20.88 -11.86 -6.97
CA SER A 230 21.61 -11.95 -8.24
C SER A 230 20.64 -11.96 -9.43
N ALA A 231 21.12 -11.58 -10.62
CA ALA A 231 20.31 -11.60 -11.83
C ALA A 231 19.76 -13.00 -12.18
N ARG A 232 20.45 -14.07 -11.77
CA ARG A 232 19.96 -15.45 -11.91
C ARG A 232 18.74 -15.70 -11.01
N ILE A 233 18.82 -15.27 -9.75
CA ILE A 233 17.69 -15.40 -8.81
C ILE A 233 16.51 -14.57 -9.30
N ARG A 234 16.72 -13.31 -9.74
CA ARG A 234 15.63 -12.48 -10.28
C ARG A 234 14.90 -13.17 -11.44
N ARG A 235 15.64 -13.72 -12.40
CA ARG A 235 15.05 -14.48 -13.52
C ARG A 235 14.25 -15.69 -13.06
N GLY A 236 14.74 -16.43 -12.06
CA GLY A 236 13.99 -17.52 -11.44
C GLY A 236 12.68 -17.06 -10.78
N VAL A 237 12.72 -15.93 -10.07
CA VAL A 237 11.53 -15.31 -9.46
C VAL A 237 10.51 -14.90 -10.52
N TYR A 238 10.96 -14.31 -11.64
CA TYR A 238 10.09 -13.94 -12.75
C TYR A 238 9.46 -15.15 -13.43
N ALA A 239 10.22 -16.24 -13.59
CA ALA A 239 9.69 -17.48 -14.13
C ALA A 239 8.65 -18.12 -13.21
N LEU A 240 8.80 -18.00 -11.88
CA LEU A 240 7.86 -18.59 -10.92
C LEU A 240 6.59 -17.75 -10.71
N ALA A 241 6.67 -16.44 -10.89
CA ALA A 241 5.56 -15.53 -10.59
C ALA A 241 4.24 -15.85 -11.30
N PRO A 242 4.19 -16.22 -12.59
CA PRO A 242 2.94 -16.63 -13.25
C PRO A 242 2.31 -17.87 -12.60
N PHE A 243 3.13 -18.87 -12.22
CA PHE A 243 2.64 -20.08 -11.54
C PHE A 243 2.13 -19.75 -10.13
N ALA A 244 2.84 -18.88 -9.42
CA ALA A 244 2.44 -18.45 -8.08
C ALA A 244 1.13 -17.63 -8.09
N LEU A 245 0.93 -16.81 -9.12
CA LEU A 245 -0.33 -16.11 -9.36
C LEU A 245 -1.45 -17.11 -9.71
N ALA A 246 -1.20 -18.04 -10.64
CA ALA A 246 -2.17 -19.07 -11.00
C ALA A 246 -2.58 -19.91 -9.80
N TRP A 247 -1.63 -20.28 -8.94
CA TRP A 247 -1.89 -20.94 -7.66
C TRP A 247 -2.80 -20.08 -6.78
N THR A 248 -2.45 -18.81 -6.55
CA THR A 248 -3.25 -17.87 -5.74
C THR A 248 -4.70 -17.75 -6.23
N VAL A 249 -4.91 -17.77 -7.55
CA VAL A 249 -6.23 -17.73 -8.17
C VAL A 249 -6.96 -19.07 -8.06
N ALA A 250 -6.27 -20.20 -8.23
CA ALA A 250 -6.86 -21.53 -8.24
C ALA A 250 -7.24 -22.04 -6.85
N THR A 251 -6.44 -21.70 -5.83
CA THR A 251 -6.57 -22.19 -4.46
C THR A 251 -7.98 -22.03 -3.87
N PRO A 252 -8.69 -20.89 -4.00
CA PRO A 252 -10.09 -20.75 -3.57
C PRO A 252 -11.07 -21.73 -4.23
N TYR A 253 -10.82 -22.12 -5.49
CA TYR A 253 -11.69 -23.04 -6.24
C TYR A 253 -11.38 -24.50 -5.95
N LEU A 254 -10.09 -24.83 -5.80
CA LEU A 254 -9.63 -26.18 -5.51
C LEU A 254 -9.95 -26.62 -4.07
N PHE A 255 -10.01 -25.67 -3.13
CA PHE A 255 -10.21 -25.92 -1.71
C PHE A 255 -11.36 -25.06 -1.15
N ALA A 256 -12.51 -25.13 -1.81
CA ALA A 256 -13.72 -24.43 -1.38
C ALA A 256 -14.12 -24.85 0.05
N GLY A 257 -14.51 -23.88 0.89
CA GLY A 257 -14.96 -24.12 2.26
C GLY A 257 -13.87 -24.09 3.35
N GLN A 258 -12.58 -24.03 2.97
CA GLN A 258 -11.49 -23.85 3.94
C GLN A 258 -11.35 -22.37 4.36
N GLN A 259 -10.88 -22.11 5.59
CA GLN A 259 -10.69 -20.77 6.23
C GLN A 259 -9.75 -19.80 5.46
N MET A 260 -9.23 -20.24 4.32
CA MET A 260 -8.21 -19.63 3.48
C MET A 260 -8.58 -18.29 2.83
N GLN A 261 -9.83 -17.84 2.96
CA GLN A 261 -10.33 -16.63 2.30
C GLN A 261 -9.80 -15.34 2.90
N VAL A 262 -9.31 -15.36 4.15
CA VAL A 262 -8.96 -14.16 4.91
C VAL A 262 -7.47 -13.77 4.80
N GLY A 263 -6.60 -14.64 4.27
CA GLY A 263 -5.13 -14.49 4.32
C GLY A 263 -4.39 -14.44 2.98
N ARG A 264 -5.07 -14.30 1.84
CA ARG A 264 -4.47 -14.48 0.49
C ARG A 264 -3.18 -13.67 0.26
N THR A 265 -3.09 -12.48 0.85
CA THR A 265 -1.95 -11.58 0.72
C THR A 265 -0.72 -11.94 1.54
N VAL A 266 -0.80 -12.93 2.43
CA VAL A 266 0.30 -13.33 3.34
C VAL A 266 0.92 -14.66 2.91
N THR A 267 0.37 -15.30 1.86
CA THR A 267 0.90 -16.56 1.33
C THR A 267 2.25 -16.36 0.64
N VAL A 268 3.09 -17.40 0.67
CA VAL A 268 4.39 -17.38 -0.03
C VAL A 268 4.20 -17.23 -1.55
N ALA A 269 3.20 -17.90 -2.12
CA ALA A 269 2.88 -17.78 -3.54
C ALA A 269 2.61 -16.30 -3.91
N PHE A 270 1.77 -15.62 -3.13
CA PHE A 270 1.51 -14.21 -3.36
C PHE A 270 2.73 -13.32 -3.13
N ALA A 271 3.53 -13.61 -2.09
CA ALA A 271 4.78 -12.90 -1.85
C ALA A 271 5.76 -13.00 -3.02
N MET A 272 5.79 -14.13 -3.72
CA MET A 272 6.61 -14.30 -4.94
C MET A 272 6.13 -13.39 -6.07
N VAL A 273 4.81 -13.24 -6.27
CA VAL A 273 4.25 -12.30 -7.26
C VAL A 273 4.66 -10.87 -6.91
N VAL A 274 4.47 -10.46 -5.66
CA VAL A 274 4.83 -9.12 -5.18
C VAL A 274 6.33 -8.86 -5.34
N MET A 275 7.18 -9.83 -4.96
CA MET A 275 8.63 -9.71 -5.09
C MET A 275 9.05 -9.58 -6.56
N ALA A 276 8.44 -10.37 -7.46
CA ALA A 276 8.68 -10.27 -8.90
C ALA A 276 8.32 -8.88 -9.43
N THR A 277 7.12 -8.37 -9.08
CA THR A 277 6.68 -7.04 -9.48
C THR A 277 7.63 -5.95 -8.96
N PHE A 278 8.01 -6.01 -7.68
CA PHE A 278 8.94 -5.06 -7.08
C PHE A 278 10.29 -5.06 -7.82
N LEU A 279 10.90 -6.24 -8.00
CA LEU A 279 12.21 -6.38 -8.63
C LEU A 279 12.18 -5.94 -10.09
N PHE A 280 11.13 -6.27 -10.84
CA PHE A 280 10.99 -5.91 -12.24
C PHE A 280 10.99 -4.38 -12.42
N PHE A 281 10.10 -3.68 -11.70
CA PHE A 281 10.04 -2.22 -11.78
C PHE A 281 11.25 -1.54 -11.17
N ARG A 282 11.89 -2.16 -10.17
CA ARG A 282 13.06 -1.59 -9.50
C ARG A 282 14.34 -1.68 -10.34
N TYR A 283 14.61 -2.83 -10.94
CA TYR A 283 15.91 -3.17 -11.53
C TYR A 283 15.91 -3.34 -13.05
N ASP A 284 14.80 -3.76 -13.64
CA ASP A 284 14.79 -4.16 -15.05
C ASP A 284 14.01 -3.16 -15.93
N VAL A 285 13.07 -2.39 -15.36
CA VAL A 285 12.44 -1.25 -16.04
C VAL A 285 13.37 -0.04 -16.04
N HIS A 286 13.70 0.42 -17.26
CA HIS A 286 14.55 1.58 -17.49
C HIS A 286 13.78 2.66 -18.26
N ILE A 287 13.51 3.80 -17.62
CA ILE A 287 12.78 4.91 -18.24
C ILE A 287 13.80 5.83 -18.94
N THR A 288 13.89 5.72 -20.27
CA THR A 288 14.78 6.55 -21.09
C THR A 288 14.19 7.92 -21.44
N SER A 289 12.86 8.01 -21.56
CA SER A 289 12.18 9.25 -21.95
C SER A 289 12.09 10.26 -20.81
N ALA A 290 12.65 11.45 -21.01
CA ALA A 290 12.59 12.55 -20.06
C ALA A 290 11.14 13.04 -19.81
N ARG A 291 10.26 12.96 -20.81
CA ARG A 291 8.84 13.33 -20.68
C ARG A 291 8.10 12.35 -19.76
N VAL A 292 8.30 11.05 -19.99
CA VAL A 292 7.71 9.99 -19.15
C VAL A 292 8.22 10.08 -17.73
N ARG A 293 9.52 10.29 -17.54
CA ARG A 293 10.13 10.53 -16.23
C ARG A 293 9.47 11.69 -15.47
N LYS A 294 9.27 12.83 -16.14
CA LYS A 294 8.60 14.00 -15.52
C LYS A 294 7.15 13.68 -15.15
N ALA A 295 6.41 12.97 -16.02
CA ALA A 295 5.03 12.58 -15.75
C ALA A 295 4.93 11.64 -14.54
N ILE A 296 5.79 10.63 -14.44
CA ILE A 296 5.84 9.70 -13.30
C ILE A 296 6.15 10.45 -12.00
N ILE A 297 7.18 11.30 -12.01
CA ILE A 297 7.55 12.11 -10.84
C ILE A 297 6.40 13.00 -10.37
N TRP A 298 5.69 13.62 -11.33
CA TRP A 298 4.55 14.48 -11.05
C TRP A 298 3.37 13.69 -10.46
N LEU A 299 2.98 12.58 -11.10
CA LEU A 299 1.87 11.74 -10.65
C LEU A 299 2.15 11.10 -9.28
N ALA A 300 3.38 10.61 -9.07
CA ALA A 300 3.81 10.03 -7.80
C ALA A 300 3.68 11.04 -6.63
N GLY A 301 3.77 12.34 -6.91
CA GLY A 301 3.59 13.42 -5.94
C GLY A 301 2.19 13.50 -5.34
N TYR A 302 1.17 13.01 -6.06
CA TYR A 302 -0.23 12.99 -5.64
C TYR A 302 -0.71 11.61 -5.19
N SER A 303 0.16 10.60 -5.25
CA SER A 303 -0.23 9.20 -5.05
C SER A 303 -0.87 8.91 -3.70
N TYR A 304 -0.41 9.56 -2.64
CA TYR A 304 -0.99 9.39 -1.30
C TYR A 304 -2.36 10.06 -1.16
N THR A 305 -2.56 11.25 -1.72
CA THR A 305 -3.87 11.91 -1.70
C THR A 305 -4.87 11.13 -2.54
N ILE A 306 -4.48 10.69 -3.74
CA ILE A 306 -5.30 9.81 -4.59
C ILE A 306 -5.68 8.54 -3.82
N TYR A 307 -4.71 7.92 -3.13
CA TYR A 307 -4.97 6.77 -2.27
C TYR A 307 -6.03 7.07 -1.18
N LEU A 308 -6.02 8.24 -0.56
CA LEU A 308 -7.01 8.57 0.48
C LEU A 308 -8.41 8.83 -0.06
N VAL A 309 -8.53 9.30 -1.30
CA VAL A 309 -9.82 9.82 -1.83
C VAL A 309 -10.46 8.98 -2.92
N HIS A 310 -9.71 8.12 -3.61
CA HIS A 310 -10.22 7.35 -4.76
C HIS A 310 -11.46 6.54 -4.41
N SER A 311 -11.46 5.89 -3.25
CA SER A 311 -12.54 5.03 -2.83
C SER A 311 -13.82 5.80 -2.47
N PRO A 312 -13.81 6.82 -1.57
CA PRO A 312 -14.99 7.65 -1.34
C PRO A 312 -15.55 8.29 -2.62
N LEU A 313 -14.68 8.82 -3.48
CA LEU A 313 -15.10 9.41 -4.75
C LEU A 313 -15.74 8.36 -5.67
N SER A 314 -15.17 7.16 -5.73
CA SER A 314 -15.76 6.04 -6.46
C SER A 314 -17.13 5.64 -5.88
N LYS A 315 -17.27 5.53 -4.54
CA LYS A 315 -18.55 5.14 -3.87
C LYS A 315 -19.67 6.12 -4.22
N VAL A 316 -19.40 7.42 -4.08
CA VAL A 316 -20.43 8.45 -4.06
C VAL A 316 -20.69 9.04 -5.45
N LEU A 317 -19.64 9.22 -6.25
CA LEU A 317 -19.75 9.93 -7.53
C LEU A 317 -19.86 9.00 -8.73
N ILE A 318 -19.18 7.84 -8.72
CA ILE A 318 -19.04 7.03 -9.94
C ILE A 318 -19.92 5.79 -9.87
N GLY A 319 -19.74 4.96 -8.83
CA GLY A 319 -20.44 3.68 -8.65
C GLY A 319 -21.95 3.72 -8.92
N PRO A 320 -22.73 4.69 -8.38
CA PRO A 320 -24.18 4.76 -8.60
C PRO A 320 -24.61 5.01 -10.05
N ARG A 321 -23.67 5.38 -10.94
CA ARG A 321 -23.93 5.71 -12.35
C ARG A 321 -23.50 4.59 -13.30
N ILE A 322 -22.99 3.48 -12.78
CA ILE A 322 -22.40 2.39 -13.56
C ILE A 322 -23.43 1.28 -13.80
N PRO A 323 -23.54 0.77 -15.04
CA PRO A 323 -24.45 -0.33 -15.35
C PRO A 323 -24.00 -1.65 -14.71
N VAL A 324 -24.98 -2.54 -14.55
CA VAL A 324 -24.77 -3.90 -14.07
C VAL A 324 -24.09 -4.75 -15.17
N PRO A 325 -23.03 -5.51 -14.85
CA PRO A 325 -22.38 -6.40 -15.81
C PRO A 325 -23.24 -7.64 -16.07
N THR A 326 -23.27 -8.09 -17.32
CA THR A 326 -24.02 -9.27 -17.79
C THR A 326 -23.17 -10.55 -17.85
N ASP A 327 -21.86 -10.40 -18.02
CA ASP A 327 -20.89 -11.48 -18.24
C ASP A 327 -19.46 -10.99 -17.94
N GLY A 328 -18.46 -11.89 -17.99
CA GLY A 328 -17.06 -11.56 -17.71
C GLY A 328 -16.44 -10.46 -18.61
N TRP A 329 -16.84 -10.34 -19.88
CA TRP A 329 -16.34 -9.29 -20.77
C TRP A 329 -16.94 -7.94 -20.43
N SER A 330 -18.26 -7.89 -20.21
CA SER A 330 -18.93 -6.68 -19.73
C SER A 330 -18.35 -6.23 -18.38
N TYR A 331 -18.03 -7.18 -17.50
CA TYR A 331 -17.43 -6.95 -16.20
C TYR A 331 -16.03 -6.31 -16.32
N ALA A 332 -15.18 -6.87 -17.18
CA ALA A 332 -13.86 -6.31 -17.47
C ALA A 332 -13.96 -4.90 -18.09
N GLY A 333 -14.85 -4.70 -19.06
CA GLY A 333 -15.07 -3.42 -19.72
C GLY A 333 -15.55 -2.32 -18.76
N ILE A 334 -16.54 -2.64 -17.92
CA ILE A 334 -17.04 -1.72 -16.90
C ILE A 334 -15.95 -1.41 -15.87
N SER A 335 -15.17 -2.41 -15.45
CA SER A 335 -14.05 -2.21 -14.51
C SER A 335 -13.01 -1.22 -15.07
N VAL A 336 -12.69 -1.29 -16.37
CA VAL A 336 -11.77 -0.35 -17.03
C VAL A 336 -12.35 1.07 -17.03
N LEU A 337 -13.63 1.23 -17.37
CA LEU A 337 -14.29 2.53 -17.38
C LEU A 337 -14.33 3.16 -15.97
N MET A 338 -14.70 2.36 -14.97
CA MET A 338 -14.71 2.79 -13.57
C MET A 338 -13.33 3.16 -13.06
N PHE A 339 -12.30 2.38 -13.41
CA PHE A 339 -10.91 2.69 -13.09
C PHE A 339 -10.49 4.03 -13.66
N GLY A 340 -10.75 4.27 -14.95
CA GLY A 340 -10.43 5.53 -15.62
C GLY A 340 -11.14 6.72 -14.99
N ALA A 341 -12.45 6.62 -14.77
CA ALA A 341 -13.24 7.67 -14.12
C ALA A 341 -12.74 7.97 -12.71
N THR A 342 -12.44 6.93 -11.92
CA THR A 342 -11.98 7.07 -10.53
C THR A 342 -10.59 7.70 -10.48
N LEU A 343 -9.67 7.26 -11.33
CA LEU A 343 -8.33 7.84 -11.40
C LEU A 343 -8.38 9.32 -11.80
N LEU A 344 -9.20 9.70 -12.77
CA LEU A 344 -9.34 11.09 -13.20
C LEU A 344 -9.97 11.96 -12.10
N ALA A 345 -11.05 11.50 -11.48
CA ALA A 345 -11.70 12.22 -10.39
C ALA A 345 -10.77 12.40 -9.18
N ALA A 346 -10.07 11.34 -8.77
CA ALA A 346 -9.14 11.38 -7.66
C ALA A 346 -7.91 12.24 -7.96
N LEU A 347 -7.39 12.21 -9.20
CA LEU A 347 -6.27 13.05 -9.62
C LEU A 347 -6.66 14.53 -9.64
N LEU A 348 -7.83 14.87 -10.21
CA LEU A 348 -8.33 16.24 -10.21
C LEU A 348 -8.49 16.77 -8.78
N PHE A 349 -9.13 15.98 -7.92
CA PHE A 349 -9.26 16.31 -6.51
C PHE A 349 -7.90 16.52 -5.86
N ALA A 350 -6.96 15.57 -6.03
CA ALA A 350 -5.65 15.63 -5.40
C ALA A 350 -4.84 16.84 -5.86
N VAL A 351 -4.89 17.21 -7.14
CA VAL A 351 -4.19 18.39 -7.68
C VAL A 351 -4.72 19.67 -7.03
N ILE A 352 -6.03 19.81 -6.90
CA ILE A 352 -6.68 20.99 -6.29
C ILE A 352 -6.40 21.02 -4.79
N ALA A 353 -6.78 19.96 -4.08
CA ALA A 353 -6.72 19.87 -2.64
C ALA A 353 -5.28 19.97 -2.12
N ASP A 354 -4.31 19.33 -2.78
CA ASP A 354 -2.92 19.42 -2.32
C ASP A 354 -2.34 20.81 -2.53
N THR A 355 -2.74 21.49 -3.60
CA THR A 355 -2.21 22.83 -3.93
C THR A 355 -2.81 23.90 -3.04
N VAL A 356 -4.12 23.83 -2.79
CA VAL A 356 -4.87 24.82 -2.03
C VAL A 356 -4.78 24.60 -0.52
N VAL A 357 -4.77 23.33 -0.06
CA VAL A 357 -4.91 22.99 1.36
C VAL A 357 -3.65 22.30 1.89
N LEU A 358 -3.30 21.11 1.38
CA LEU A 358 -2.28 20.28 2.04
C LEU A 358 -0.89 20.90 2.04
N LYS A 359 -0.40 21.37 0.88
CA LYS A 359 0.96 21.94 0.80
C LYS A 359 1.10 23.19 1.67
N PRO A 360 0.15 24.14 1.71
CA PRO A 360 0.17 25.24 2.67
C PRO A 360 0.22 24.77 4.13
N VAL A 361 -0.66 23.85 4.53
CA VAL A 361 -0.71 23.32 5.90
C VAL A 361 0.60 22.62 6.27
N GLN A 362 1.13 21.76 5.39
CA GLN A 362 2.41 21.08 5.62
C GLN A 362 3.58 22.06 5.71
N ARG A 363 3.60 23.12 4.90
CA ARG A 363 4.64 24.16 4.99
C ARG A 363 4.57 24.92 6.31
N LEU A 364 3.37 25.22 6.81
CA LEU A 364 3.17 25.86 8.09
C LEU A 364 3.68 24.97 9.23
N LEU A 365 3.28 23.70 9.25
CA LEU A 365 3.69 22.75 10.27
C LEU A 365 5.21 22.50 10.25
N ARG A 366 5.82 22.38 9.06
CA ARG A 366 7.28 22.17 8.95
C ARG A 366 8.12 23.35 9.44
N LYS A 367 7.56 24.56 9.60
CA LYS A 367 8.28 25.72 10.14
C LYS A 367 8.42 25.66 11.67
N VAL A 368 7.67 24.80 12.35
CA VAL A 368 7.81 24.59 13.79
C VAL A 368 9.19 23.94 14.05
N ARG A 369 10.08 24.69 14.71
CA ARG A 369 11.39 24.17 15.14
C ARG A 369 11.16 23.20 16.30
N LEU A 370 11.49 21.93 16.09
CA LEU A 370 11.57 20.86 17.10
C LEU A 370 13.00 20.44 17.38
#